data_AF-A0A1G6E024-F1
#
_entry.id   AF-A0A1G6E024-F1
#
_cell.length_a   1.000
_cell.length_b   1.000
_cell.length_c   1.000
_cell.angle_alpha   90.00
_cell.angle_beta   90.00
_cell.angle_gamma   90.00
#
_symmetry.space_group_name_H-M   'P 1'
#
loop_
_entity.id
_entity.type
_entity.pdbx_description
1 polymer ?
#
loop_
_entity_poly.entity_id
_entity_poly.type
_entity_poly.pdbx_seq_one_letter_code
_entity_poly.pdbx_strand_id
1 'polypeptide(L)'
;MRRLLTICALLAGLGPAAADGLSGHEKLILPATKANWIAFRNYDGKQFVYFTHLVVYRCGLSEVRYAIDFDAFDGRFEMQPCDPQNPHAIDPVKYPPYLELPLGHASRIAVQVVYADGEESEVVRFTPCDVTDDSTCALLVE
;
A
#
# COMPACT_ATOMS: atom_id res chain seq x y z
N MET A 1 -65.60 7.93 -21.58
CA MET A 1 -64.38 8.69 -21.25
C MET A 1 -63.85 8.27 -19.88
N ARG A 2 -62.81 7.43 -19.82
CA ARG A 2 -61.72 7.51 -18.82
C ARG A 2 -60.71 6.40 -19.12
N ARG A 3 -59.55 6.82 -19.60
CA ARG A 3 -58.39 5.97 -19.92
C ARG A 3 -57.75 5.52 -18.61
N LEU A 4 -57.59 4.21 -18.41
CA LEU A 4 -56.72 3.65 -17.38
C LEU A 4 -55.34 3.45 -18.03
N LEU A 5 -54.40 4.33 -17.70
CA LEU A 5 -52.99 4.20 -18.06
C LEU A 5 -52.34 3.21 -17.09
N THR A 6 -51.94 2.04 -17.59
CA THR A 6 -51.07 1.11 -16.87
C THR A 6 -49.63 1.61 -16.97
N ILE A 7 -49.11 2.14 -15.86
CA ILE A 7 -47.69 2.50 -15.72
C ILE A 7 -46.95 1.21 -15.35
N CYS A 8 -46.17 0.68 -16.29
CA CYS A 8 -45.20 -0.38 -16.03
C CYS A 8 -43.99 0.24 -15.33
N ALA A 9 -43.86 0.03 -14.03
CA ALA A 9 -42.68 0.45 -13.27
C ALA A 9 -41.51 -0.48 -13.60
N LEU A 10 -40.62 -0.05 -14.50
CA LEU A 10 -39.28 -0.61 -14.62
C LEU A 10 -38.46 -0.15 -13.40
N LEU A 11 -38.44 -0.98 -12.35
CA LEU A 11 -37.43 -0.90 -11.31
C LEU A 11 -36.14 -1.49 -11.88
N ALA A 12 -35.33 -0.65 -12.51
CA ALA A 12 -33.94 -0.96 -12.78
C ALA A 12 -33.22 -1.08 -11.43
N GLY A 13 -32.87 -2.31 -11.04
CA GLY A 13 -32.04 -2.55 -9.87
C GLY A 13 -30.66 -1.95 -10.11
N LEU A 14 -30.37 -0.81 -9.47
CA LEU A 14 -29.00 -0.43 -9.16
C LEU A 14 -28.57 -1.33 -8.00
N GLY A 15 -28.01 -2.50 -8.33
CA GLY A 15 -27.16 -3.21 -7.38
C GLY A 15 -25.92 -2.35 -7.08
N PRO A 16 -25.35 -2.42 -5.87
CA PRO A 16 -24.09 -1.76 -5.59
C PRO A 16 -23.04 -2.30 -6.55
N ALA A 17 -22.41 -1.41 -7.31
CA ALA A 17 -21.18 -1.73 -8.02
C ALA A 17 -20.16 -2.15 -6.96
N ALA A 18 -19.87 -3.45 -6.88
CA ALA A 18 -18.73 -3.92 -6.12
C ALA A 18 -17.50 -3.18 -6.66
N ALA A 19 -16.73 -2.57 -5.76
CA ALA A 19 -15.47 -1.93 -6.08
C ALA A 19 -14.41 -3.02 -6.36
N ASP A 20 -14.63 -3.83 -7.40
CA ASP A 20 -13.71 -4.87 -7.89
C ASP A 20 -12.60 -4.27 -8.76
N GLY A 21 -12.15 -3.06 -8.47
CA GLY A 21 -11.36 -2.31 -9.44
C GLY A 21 -10.02 -2.96 -9.76
N LEU A 22 -9.38 -3.59 -8.77
CA LEU A 22 -7.95 -3.95 -8.86
C LEU A 22 -7.53 -5.20 -8.06
N SER A 23 -8.45 -5.82 -7.32
CA SER A 23 -8.13 -7.07 -6.60
C SER A 23 -7.77 -8.16 -7.62
N GLY A 24 -6.63 -8.81 -7.44
CA GLY A 24 -6.08 -9.81 -8.37
C GLY A 24 -5.22 -9.22 -9.51
N HIS A 25 -5.05 -7.90 -9.58
CA HIS A 25 -4.20 -7.22 -10.57
C HIS A 25 -2.95 -6.56 -9.93
N GLU A 26 -2.65 -6.88 -8.67
CA GLU A 26 -1.57 -6.27 -7.89
C GLU A 26 -0.22 -6.42 -8.57
N LYS A 27 0.03 -7.56 -9.23
CA LYS A 27 1.27 -7.83 -9.97
C LYS A 27 1.43 -6.94 -11.22
N LEU A 28 0.36 -6.31 -11.71
CA LEU A 28 0.42 -5.28 -12.75
C LEU A 28 0.60 -3.88 -12.16
N ILE A 29 -0.02 -3.61 -11.02
CA ILE A 29 -0.07 -2.28 -10.38
C ILE A 29 1.22 -1.96 -9.64
N LEU A 30 1.72 -2.91 -8.86
CA LEU A 30 2.88 -2.68 -7.98
C LEU A 30 4.13 -2.29 -8.77
N PRO A 31 4.50 -2.95 -9.89
CA PRO A 31 5.62 -2.51 -10.71
C PRO A 31 5.43 -1.09 -11.28
N ALA A 32 4.21 -0.73 -11.69
CA ALA A 32 3.90 0.58 -12.25
C ALA A 32 3.86 1.70 -11.20
N THR A 33 3.83 1.36 -9.91
CA THR A 33 3.66 2.30 -8.79
C THR A 33 4.81 2.26 -7.79
N LYS A 34 5.99 1.74 -8.19
CA LYS A 34 7.19 1.64 -7.36
C LYS A 34 7.52 2.92 -6.59
N ALA A 35 7.38 4.09 -7.23
CA ALA A 35 7.64 5.39 -6.60
C ALA A 35 6.80 5.67 -5.33
N ASN A 36 5.69 4.97 -5.14
CA ASN A 36 4.77 5.17 -4.00
C ASN A 36 4.90 4.09 -2.92
N TRP A 37 5.78 3.09 -3.09
CA TRP A 37 5.86 1.97 -2.16
C TRP A 37 6.26 2.37 -0.75
N ILE A 38 7.11 3.39 -0.65
CA ILE A 38 7.64 3.91 0.60
C ILE A 38 7.38 5.40 0.70
N ALA A 39 7.10 5.87 1.91
CA ALA A 39 7.21 7.27 2.24
C ALA A 39 7.83 7.49 3.62
N PHE A 40 8.55 8.59 3.79
CA PHE A 40 9.14 9.02 5.05
C PHE A 40 8.36 10.19 5.62
N ARG A 41 8.33 10.28 6.95
CA ARG A 41 7.82 11.46 7.65
C ARG A 41 8.53 11.62 8.99
N ASN A 42 8.99 12.83 9.30
CA ASN A 42 9.39 13.18 10.65
C ASN A 42 8.19 13.76 11.38
N TYR A 43 7.86 13.23 12.56
CA TYR A 43 6.72 13.68 13.35
C TYR A 43 6.93 13.32 14.82
N ASP A 44 6.59 14.24 15.73
CA ASP A 44 6.66 14.03 17.19
C ASP A 44 8.02 13.47 17.69
N GLY A 45 9.12 13.99 17.14
CA GLY A 45 10.47 13.54 17.51
C GLY A 45 10.82 12.12 17.06
N LYS A 46 10.05 11.53 16.14
CA LYS A 46 10.27 10.23 15.52
C LYS A 46 10.40 10.35 14.02
N GLN A 47 10.99 9.32 13.40
CA GLN A 47 10.96 9.13 11.96
C GLN A 47 10.08 7.93 11.65
N PHE A 48 9.11 8.12 10.77
CA PHE A 48 8.22 7.08 10.29
C PHE A 48 8.60 6.69 8.86
N VAL A 49 8.63 5.39 8.59
CA VAL A 49 8.77 4.84 7.24
C VAL A 49 7.49 4.07 6.90
N TYR A 50 6.64 4.66 6.08
CA TYR A 50 5.36 4.12 5.67
C TYR A 50 5.48 3.11 4.54
N PHE A 51 4.77 2.00 4.70
CA PHE A 51 4.56 0.94 3.71
C PHE A 51 3.09 0.89 3.24
N THR A 52 2.28 1.92 3.56
CA THR A 52 0.82 1.95 3.36
C THR A 52 0.39 1.53 1.97
N HIS A 53 1.09 1.97 0.92
CA HIS A 53 0.78 1.60 -0.46
C HIS A 53 0.93 0.10 -0.70
N LEU A 54 1.96 -0.54 -0.15
CA LEU A 54 2.13 -1.99 -0.23
C LEU A 54 1.06 -2.71 0.59
N VAL A 55 0.72 -2.21 1.78
CA VAL A 55 -0.28 -2.82 2.68
C VAL A 55 -1.68 -2.84 2.06
N VAL A 56 -2.09 -1.80 1.32
CA VAL A 56 -3.39 -1.82 0.63
C VAL A 56 -3.44 -2.82 -0.53
N TYR A 57 -2.30 -3.24 -1.07
CA TYR A 57 -2.19 -4.27 -2.13
C TYR A 57 -1.67 -5.62 -1.61
N ARG A 58 -1.66 -5.84 -0.28
CA ARG A 58 -1.10 -7.04 0.35
C ARG A 58 -1.69 -8.37 -0.16
N CYS A 59 -2.90 -8.37 -0.71
CA CYS A 59 -3.52 -9.59 -1.24
C CYS A 59 -2.76 -10.19 -2.44
N GLY A 60 -1.97 -9.37 -3.14
CA GLY A 60 -1.06 -9.85 -4.19
C GLY A 60 0.35 -10.15 -3.72
N LEU A 61 0.63 -10.06 -2.41
CA LEU A 61 1.96 -10.18 -1.83
C LEU A 61 2.00 -11.31 -0.80
N SER A 62 3.07 -12.10 -0.83
CA SER A 62 3.39 -13.04 0.24
C SER A 62 4.33 -12.42 1.28
N GLU A 63 5.20 -11.49 0.86
CA GLU A 63 6.20 -10.88 1.73
C GLU A 63 6.60 -9.49 1.25
N VAL A 64 6.93 -8.61 2.21
CA VAL A 64 7.63 -7.35 1.96
C VAL A 64 8.93 -7.40 2.74
N ARG A 65 10.04 -7.41 2.01
CA ARG A 65 11.40 -7.44 2.55
C ARG A 65 12.01 -6.06 2.46
N TYR A 66 12.76 -5.66 3.47
CA TYR A 66 13.43 -4.36 3.49
C TYR A 66 14.76 -4.44 4.22
N ALA A 67 15.59 -3.41 4.07
CA ALA A 67 16.51 -3.02 5.13
C ALA A 67 16.79 -1.52 5.13
N ILE A 68 17.41 -1.04 6.19
CA ILE A 68 17.62 0.38 6.48
C ILE A 68 19.12 0.62 6.52
N ASP A 69 19.59 1.62 5.78
CA ASP A 69 21.00 2.03 5.64
C ASP A 69 22.02 0.94 5.22
N PHE A 70 21.54 -0.30 5.09
CA PHE A 70 22.09 -1.55 4.57
C PHE A 70 23.55 -1.91 4.85
N ASP A 71 23.72 -3.02 5.57
CA ASP A 71 24.75 -4.03 5.34
C ASP A 71 24.16 -5.45 5.09
N ALA A 72 22.85 -5.69 5.30
CA ALA A 72 22.13 -6.94 5.00
C ALA A 72 20.62 -6.70 4.68
N PHE A 73 19.91 -7.68 4.09
CA PHE A 73 18.50 -7.60 3.62
C PHE A 73 17.56 -8.58 4.38
N ASP A 74 17.52 -8.47 5.70
CA ASP A 74 16.84 -9.41 6.60
C ASP A 74 15.51 -8.88 7.17
N GLY A 75 15.22 -7.58 7.05
CA GLY A 75 13.97 -6.99 7.50
C GLY A 75 12.76 -7.60 6.78
N ARG A 76 11.74 -7.98 7.55
CA ARG A 76 10.44 -8.47 7.07
C ARG A 76 9.35 -7.59 7.64
N PHE A 77 8.65 -6.86 6.78
CA PHE A 77 7.59 -5.98 7.20
C PHE A 77 6.33 -6.82 7.49
N GLU A 78 5.85 -6.75 8.73
CA GLU A 78 4.65 -7.49 9.14
C GLU A 78 3.40 -6.81 8.54
N MET A 79 2.69 -7.57 7.71
CA MET A 79 1.41 -7.14 7.15
C MET A 79 0.28 -7.93 7.78
N GLN A 80 -0.86 -7.28 7.96
CA GLN A 80 -2.10 -7.98 8.27
C GLN A 80 -2.41 -9.05 7.20
N PRO A 81 -3.12 -10.14 7.52
CA PRO A 81 -3.55 -11.10 6.51
C PRO A 81 -4.43 -10.47 5.42
N CYS A 82 -4.42 -11.06 4.22
CA CYS A 82 -5.34 -10.66 3.16
C CYS A 82 -6.78 -11.04 3.53
N ASP A 83 -7.70 -10.09 3.36
CA ASP A 83 -9.15 -10.34 3.32
C ASP A 83 -9.64 -10.01 1.90
N PRO A 84 -9.94 -11.02 1.06
CA PRO A 84 -10.40 -10.78 -0.31
C PRO A 84 -11.73 -10.02 -0.39
N GLN A 85 -12.54 -9.97 0.68
CA GLN A 85 -13.78 -9.19 0.70
C GLN A 85 -13.52 -7.71 1.00
N ASN A 86 -12.41 -7.40 1.68
CA ASN A 86 -11.99 -6.04 2.01
C ASN A 86 -10.48 -5.86 1.74
N PRO A 87 -10.03 -6.01 0.48
CA PRO A 87 -8.60 -6.14 0.16
C PRO A 87 -7.79 -4.89 0.50
N HIS A 88 -8.44 -3.72 0.56
CA HIS A 88 -7.79 -2.44 0.87
C HIS A 88 -8.02 -1.96 2.32
N ALA A 89 -8.83 -2.66 3.12
CA ALA A 89 -9.03 -2.29 4.52
C ALA A 89 -7.76 -2.55 5.34
N ILE A 90 -7.41 -1.62 6.23
CA ILE A 90 -6.25 -1.72 7.14
C ILE A 90 -6.73 -1.62 8.58
N ASP A 91 -6.20 -2.49 9.46
CA ASP A 91 -6.24 -2.33 10.91
C ASP A 91 -4.93 -1.69 11.39
N PRO A 92 -4.85 -0.34 11.47
CA PRO A 92 -3.60 0.35 11.79
C PRO A 92 -3.24 0.26 13.27
N VAL A 93 -4.14 -0.22 14.14
CA VAL A 93 -3.88 -0.40 15.57
C VAL A 93 -3.12 -1.70 15.78
N LYS A 94 -3.56 -2.78 15.12
CA LYS A 94 -2.91 -4.09 15.22
C LYS A 94 -1.73 -4.24 14.27
N TYR A 95 -1.81 -3.67 13.08
CA TYR A 95 -0.78 -3.72 12.04
C TYR A 95 -0.50 -2.31 11.51
N PRO A 96 0.26 -1.50 12.26
CA PRO A 96 0.65 -0.17 11.82
C PRO A 96 1.33 -0.24 10.44
N PRO A 97 0.92 0.56 9.44
CA PRO A 97 1.48 0.48 8.10
C PRO A 97 2.83 1.21 7.98
N TYR A 98 3.63 1.21 9.05
CA TYR A 98 4.89 1.92 9.13
C TYR A 98 5.86 1.29 10.12
N LEU A 99 7.14 1.59 9.94
CA LEU A 99 8.17 1.45 10.96
C LEU A 99 8.27 2.77 11.73
N GLU A 100 8.36 2.69 13.06
CA GLU A 100 8.73 3.84 13.90
C GLU A 100 10.20 3.73 14.27
N LEU A 101 10.97 4.77 13.94
CA LEU A 101 12.42 4.84 14.14
C LEU A 101 12.78 6.10 14.95
N PRO A 102 13.98 6.14 15.57
CA PRO A 102 14.53 7.39 16.07
C PRO A 102 14.58 8.46 14.96
N LEU A 103 14.41 9.73 15.34
CA LEU A 103 14.45 10.83 14.38
C LEU A 103 15.76 10.81 13.57
N GLY A 104 15.65 10.86 12.24
CA GLY A 104 16.80 10.89 11.32
C GLY A 104 17.61 9.59 11.25
N HIS A 105 17.06 8.46 11.72
CA HIS A 105 17.76 7.19 11.72
C HIS A 105 17.98 6.64 10.32
N ALA A 106 16.91 6.44 9.54
CA ALA A 106 16.96 5.92 8.19
C ALA A 106 17.32 7.03 7.19
N SER A 107 18.51 6.92 6.60
CA SER A 107 18.95 7.80 5.50
C SER A 107 18.59 7.21 4.13
N ARG A 108 18.43 5.89 4.04
CA ARG A 108 17.96 5.16 2.87
C ARG A 108 17.26 3.87 3.29
N ILE A 109 16.31 3.44 2.47
CA ILE A 109 15.68 2.13 2.58
C ILE A 109 15.61 1.51 1.19
N ALA A 110 15.59 0.20 1.13
CA ALA A 110 15.39 -0.57 -0.08
C ALA A 110 14.45 -1.71 0.23
N VAL A 111 13.64 -2.02 -0.76
CA VAL A 111 12.46 -2.86 -0.61
C VAL A 111 12.42 -3.83 -1.77
N GLN A 112 12.12 -5.08 -1.45
CA GLN A 112 11.80 -6.12 -2.40
C GLN A 112 10.46 -6.72 -1.98
N VAL A 113 9.54 -6.86 -2.91
CA VAL A 113 8.29 -7.56 -2.65
C VAL A 113 8.37 -8.96 -3.21
N VAL A 114 7.74 -9.91 -2.52
CA VAL A 114 7.51 -11.26 -3.03
C VAL A 114 6.02 -11.36 -3.32
N TYR A 115 5.67 -11.67 -4.56
CA TYR A 115 4.30 -11.81 -4.99
C TYR A 115 3.66 -13.06 -4.39
N ALA A 116 2.34 -13.15 -4.44
CA ALA A 116 1.59 -14.30 -3.93
C ALA A 116 1.97 -15.63 -4.62
N ASP A 117 2.50 -15.58 -5.84
CA ASP A 117 3.00 -16.74 -6.58
C ASP A 117 4.49 -17.07 -6.31
N GLY A 118 5.13 -16.32 -5.41
CA GLY A 118 6.52 -16.51 -5.01
C GLY A 118 7.55 -15.83 -5.92
N GLU A 119 7.14 -15.18 -7.02
CA GLU A 119 8.05 -14.36 -7.81
C GLU A 119 8.52 -13.16 -6.99
N GLU A 120 9.79 -12.78 -7.14
CA GLU A 120 10.37 -11.63 -6.46
C GLU A 120 10.47 -10.44 -7.41
N SER A 121 10.18 -9.25 -6.90
CA SER A 121 10.49 -8.02 -7.63
C SER A 121 12.00 -7.75 -7.66
N GLU A 122 12.40 -6.79 -8.50
CA GLU A 122 13.67 -6.10 -8.29
C GLU A 122 13.69 -5.39 -6.92
N VAL A 123 14.89 -5.06 -6.46
CA VAL A 123 15.09 -4.23 -5.27
C VAL A 123 14.94 -2.76 -5.67
N VAL A 124 14.02 -2.06 -5.02
CA VAL A 124 13.77 -0.62 -5.24
C VAL A 124 14.31 0.15 -4.04
N ARG A 125 15.03 1.25 -4.28
CA ARG A 125 15.65 2.06 -3.23
C ARG A 125 14.96 3.41 -3.10
N PHE A 126 14.91 3.90 -1.86
CA PHE A 126 14.32 5.18 -1.52
C PHE A 126 15.17 5.93 -0.51
N THR A 127 15.16 7.25 -0.60
CA THR A 127 15.69 8.15 0.44
C THR A 127 14.58 9.11 0.91
N PRO A 128 14.67 9.62 2.15
CA PRO A 128 13.88 10.78 2.55
C PRO A 128 14.15 11.96 1.61
N CYS A 129 13.17 12.85 1.46
CA CYS A 129 13.40 14.12 0.78
C CYS A 129 13.99 15.13 1.77
N ASP A 130 14.62 16.16 1.23
CA ASP A 130 15.07 17.32 1.99
C ASP A 130 13.89 18.27 2.24
N VAL A 131 12.97 17.84 3.11
CA VAL A 131 11.82 18.63 3.55
C VAL A 131 11.99 18.99 5.02
N THR A 132 11.81 20.27 5.35
CA THR A 132 11.92 20.80 6.71
C THR A 132 10.56 20.82 7.44
N ASP A 133 9.50 20.33 6.80
CA ASP A 133 8.16 20.25 7.35
C ASP A 133 7.76 18.79 7.63
N ASP A 134 6.60 18.60 8.28
CA ASP A 134 6.08 17.27 8.64
C ASP A 134 5.42 16.54 7.45
N SER A 135 5.73 16.92 6.21
CA SER A 135 5.15 16.30 5.02
C SER A 135 5.67 14.87 4.83
N THR A 136 4.84 14.05 4.19
CA THR A 136 5.18 12.67 3.84
C THR A 136 5.78 12.65 2.43
N CYS A 137 6.95 12.05 2.26
CA CYS A 137 7.62 12.05 0.96
C CYS A 137 8.66 10.92 0.82
N ALA A 138 9.04 10.57 -0.41
CA ALA A 138 10.21 9.74 -0.69
C ALA A 138 10.76 10.06 -2.09
N LEU A 139 12.06 9.85 -2.27
CA LEU A 139 12.72 9.90 -3.57
C LEU A 139 13.12 8.48 -3.96
N LEU A 140 12.71 8.03 -5.14
CA LEU A 140 13.18 6.78 -5.72
C LEU A 140 14.60 6.99 -6.26
N VAL A 141 15.53 6.14 -5.84
CA VAL A 141 16.95 6.21 -6.24
C VAL A 141 17.36 4.92 -6.90
N GLU A 142 18.30 5.01 -7.86
CA GLU A 142 18.86 3.85 -8.58
C GLU A 142 19.86 3.06 -7.69
#